data_AF-A0A7M1AU47-F1
#
_entry.id   AF-A0A7M1AU47-F1
#
_cell.length_a   1.000
_cell.length_b   1.000
_cell.length_c   1.000
_cell.angle_alpha   90.00
_cell.angle_beta   90.00
_cell.angle_gamma   90.00
#
_symmetry.space_group_name_H-M   'P 1'
#
loop_
_entity.id
_entity.type
_entity.pdbx_description
1 polymer ?
#
loop_
_entity_poly.entity_id
_entity_poly.type
_entity_poly.pdbx_seq_one_letter_code
_entity_poly.pdbx_strand_id
1 'polypeptide(L)'
;MLSTLRLLSITVLLSSVLSANTNEKIEEFLTDKFEENKRIESIEVKVKERVPLKELKGWNGYIVEVEAYLKENPKRQVKQRMVWFSNGQMITKELTDMDSGRSLVEKVKPKFESRFYKKENLIYGDANSKHKVALFSDPLCPFCKGFVPGAIKDMKKDPKKFAVYYYHMPLERIHPASVHIVKMAAAAELKGVKDVTLKMYDIKINPREKDVNKILEAFNKAVGTTLTQKDINTPKVLQHVNSDFDIANELMVAGTPTVYVDGKLDETKKGYKKVK
;
A
#
# COMPACT_ATOMS: atom_id res chain seq x y z
N MET A 1 9.30 -36.54 -25.57
CA MET A 1 8.97 -35.56 -24.50
C MET A 1 10.12 -34.61 -24.11
N LEU A 2 11.33 -34.71 -24.70
CA LEU A 2 12.46 -33.81 -24.39
C LEU A 2 12.54 -32.50 -25.20
N SER A 3 11.81 -32.39 -26.33
CA SER A 3 11.91 -31.25 -27.25
C SER A 3 11.15 -30.00 -26.77
N THR A 4 9.98 -30.17 -26.14
CA THR A 4 9.16 -29.07 -25.63
C THR A 4 9.80 -28.34 -24.44
N LEU A 5 10.58 -29.05 -23.62
CA LEU A 5 11.27 -28.47 -22.47
C LEU A 5 12.40 -27.53 -22.90
N ARG A 6 13.18 -27.89 -23.94
CA ARG A 6 14.27 -27.04 -24.48
C ARG A 6 13.74 -25.77 -25.16
N LEU A 7 12.64 -25.88 -25.91
CA LEU A 7 11.98 -24.71 -26.51
C LEU A 7 11.49 -23.73 -25.44
N LEU A 8 10.85 -24.22 -24.36
CA LEU A 8 10.42 -23.38 -23.23
C LEU A 8 11.61 -22.66 -22.60
N SER A 9 12.71 -23.38 -22.31
CA SER A 9 13.91 -22.81 -21.70
C SER A 9 14.56 -21.72 -22.56
N ILE A 10 14.61 -21.90 -23.89
CA ILE A 10 15.17 -20.91 -24.82
C ILE A 10 14.28 -19.67 -24.92
N THR A 11 12.94 -19.83 -25.00
CA THR A 11 12.02 -18.67 -24.97
C THR A 11 12.08 -17.90 -23.65
N VAL A 12 12.22 -18.59 -22.51
CA VAL A 12 12.39 -17.94 -21.20
C VAL A 12 13.67 -17.12 -21.18
N LEU A 13 14.80 -17.68 -21.65
CA LEU A 13 16.10 -16.99 -21.73
C LEU A 13 16.05 -15.74 -22.63
N LEU A 14 15.49 -15.82 -23.84
CA LEU A 14 15.35 -14.66 -24.72
C LEU A 14 14.46 -13.58 -24.10
N SER A 15 13.35 -13.96 -23.48
CA SER A 15 12.45 -13.02 -22.82
C SER A 15 13.11 -12.31 -21.63
N SER A 16 13.99 -13.00 -20.88
CA SER A 16 14.75 -12.39 -19.79
C SER A 16 15.81 -11.41 -20.28
N VAL A 17 16.52 -11.69 -21.37
CA VAL A 17 17.56 -10.80 -21.92
C VAL A 17 16.94 -9.53 -22.51
N LEU A 18 15.84 -9.64 -23.26
CA LEU A 18 15.10 -8.48 -23.76
C LEU A 18 14.53 -7.61 -22.63
N SER A 19 14.10 -8.25 -21.54
CA SER A 19 13.58 -7.55 -20.35
C SER A 19 14.68 -6.84 -19.57
N ALA A 20 15.84 -7.48 -19.37
CA ALA A 20 16.99 -6.88 -18.69
C ALA A 20 17.50 -5.65 -19.44
N ASN A 21 17.64 -5.76 -20.77
CA ASN A 21 18.04 -4.65 -21.64
C ASN A 21 17.05 -3.46 -21.57
N THR A 22 15.75 -3.73 -21.42
CA THR A 22 14.76 -2.66 -21.29
C THR A 22 14.85 -1.95 -19.93
N ASN A 23 15.12 -2.68 -18.84
CA ASN A 23 15.29 -2.07 -17.51
C ASN A 23 16.51 -1.16 -17.48
N GLU A 24 17.67 -1.66 -17.94
CA GLU A 24 18.92 -0.88 -18.00
C GLU A 24 18.74 0.39 -18.83
N LYS A 25 18.11 0.29 -20.01
CA LYS A 25 17.79 1.45 -20.85
C LYS A 25 16.91 2.48 -20.14
N ILE A 26 15.94 2.04 -19.33
CA ILE A 26 15.08 2.94 -18.55
C ILE A 26 15.87 3.59 -17.41
N GLU A 27 16.70 2.82 -16.69
CA GLU A 27 17.56 3.35 -15.62
C GLU A 27 18.52 4.41 -16.14
N GLU A 28 19.21 4.13 -17.25
CA GLU A 28 20.12 5.07 -17.92
C GLU A 28 19.38 6.33 -18.38
N PHE A 29 18.30 6.18 -19.15
CA PHE A 29 17.51 7.31 -19.64
C PHE A 29 17.01 8.22 -18.51
N LEU A 30 16.52 7.63 -17.42
CA LEU A 30 16.00 8.40 -16.29
C LEU A 30 17.11 9.04 -15.47
N THR A 31 18.25 8.37 -15.33
CA THR A 31 19.44 8.95 -14.68
C THR A 31 19.86 10.22 -15.41
N ASP A 32 20.09 10.13 -16.73
CA ASP A 32 20.44 11.27 -17.57
C ASP A 32 19.43 12.41 -17.43
N LYS A 33 18.12 12.08 -17.49
CA LYS A 33 17.04 13.08 -17.39
C LYS A 33 16.97 13.78 -16.04
N PHE A 34 17.23 13.07 -14.95
CA PHE A 34 17.20 13.68 -13.62
C PHE A 34 18.46 14.51 -13.35
N GLU A 35 19.63 14.09 -13.86
CA GLU A 35 20.88 14.85 -13.73
C GLU A 35 20.86 16.22 -14.42
N GLU A 36 19.96 16.43 -15.39
CA GLU A 36 19.68 17.76 -15.95
C GLU A 36 19.29 18.80 -14.85
N ASN A 37 18.75 18.35 -13.72
CA ASN A 37 18.47 19.21 -12.57
C ASN A 37 19.77 19.51 -11.78
N LYS A 38 20.30 20.72 -11.99
CA LYS A 38 21.53 21.22 -11.35
C LYS A 38 21.59 21.13 -9.82
N ARG A 39 20.44 20.99 -9.14
CA ARG A 39 20.35 20.81 -7.68
C ARG A 39 20.76 19.41 -7.21
N ILE A 40 20.80 18.42 -8.09
CA ILE A 40 21.22 17.05 -7.76
C ILE A 40 22.76 17.00 -7.73
N GLU A 41 23.30 16.46 -6.63
CA GLU A 41 24.72 16.15 -6.44
C GLU A 41 25.06 14.77 -6.98
N SER A 42 24.26 13.76 -6.61
CA SER A 42 24.34 12.41 -7.13
C SER A 42 22.96 11.77 -7.14
N ILE A 43 22.77 10.79 -8.02
CA ILE A 43 21.51 10.06 -8.15
C ILE A 43 21.76 8.59 -8.48
N GLU A 44 20.93 7.73 -7.93
CA GLU A 44 20.79 6.34 -8.31
C GLU A 44 19.35 6.09 -8.75
N VAL A 45 19.19 5.52 -9.93
CA VAL A 45 17.89 5.09 -10.46
C VAL A 45 17.89 3.58 -10.62
N LYS A 46 16.89 2.91 -10.04
CA LYS A 46 16.74 1.45 -10.08
C LYS A 46 15.32 1.04 -10.40
N VAL A 47 15.13 0.19 -11.40
CA VAL A 47 13.86 -0.49 -11.68
C VAL A 47 13.70 -1.61 -10.66
N LYS A 48 12.73 -1.48 -9.75
CA LYS A 48 12.45 -2.46 -8.69
C LYS A 48 11.50 -3.56 -9.15
N GLU A 49 10.50 -3.21 -9.95
CA GLU A 49 9.52 -4.17 -10.44
C GLU A 49 8.99 -3.75 -11.81
N ARG A 50 8.77 -4.75 -12.67
CA ARG A 50 8.08 -4.59 -13.96
C ARG A 50 6.69 -5.23 -13.83
N VAL A 51 5.66 -4.46 -14.16
CA VAL A 51 4.25 -4.85 -14.10
C VAL A 51 3.66 -4.82 -15.51
N PRO A 52 3.37 -5.99 -16.11
CA PRO A 52 2.71 -6.05 -17.41
C PRO A 52 1.32 -5.40 -17.38
N LEU A 53 1.00 -4.55 -18.36
CA LEU A 53 -0.32 -3.96 -18.51
C LEU A 53 -1.20 -4.88 -19.36
N LYS A 54 -2.36 -5.29 -18.84
CA LYS A 54 -3.24 -6.23 -19.56
C LYS A 54 -4.03 -5.52 -20.66
N GLU A 55 -4.32 -4.26 -20.43
CA GLU A 55 -5.15 -3.38 -21.27
C GLU A 55 -4.36 -2.82 -22.44
N LEU A 56 -3.03 -2.74 -22.32
CA LEU A 56 -2.17 -2.10 -23.30
C LEU A 56 -1.01 -3.03 -23.70
N LYS A 57 -1.24 -3.81 -24.77
CA LYS A 57 -0.25 -4.75 -25.30
C LYS A 57 1.06 -4.04 -25.66
N GLY A 58 2.18 -4.66 -25.30
CA GLY A 58 3.53 -4.13 -25.56
C GLY A 58 4.01 -3.10 -24.53
N TRP A 59 3.11 -2.50 -23.74
CA TRP A 59 3.47 -1.58 -22.67
C TRP A 59 3.55 -2.28 -21.31
N ASN A 60 4.46 -1.78 -20.48
CA ASN A 60 4.62 -2.24 -19.10
C ASN A 60 4.72 -1.04 -18.18
N GLY A 61 4.19 -1.19 -16.97
CA GLY A 61 4.53 -0.32 -15.85
C GLY A 61 5.85 -0.75 -15.24
N TYR A 62 6.63 0.22 -14.78
CA TYR A 62 7.91 0.07 -14.12
C TYR A 62 7.86 0.84 -12.82
N ILE A 63 8.09 0.15 -11.71
CA ILE A 63 8.26 0.77 -10.41
C ILE A 63 9.73 1.10 -10.29
N VAL A 64 10.05 2.39 -10.35
CA VAL A 64 11.41 2.92 -10.32
C VAL A 64 11.65 3.57 -8.98
N GLU A 65 12.70 3.15 -8.29
CA GLU A 65 13.23 3.78 -7.08
C GLU A 65 14.31 4.76 -7.50
N VAL A 66 14.18 5.99 -7.02
CA VAL A 66 15.15 7.07 -7.24
C VAL A 66 15.68 7.50 -5.88
N GLU A 67 17.00 7.42 -5.71
CA GLU A 67 17.72 7.92 -4.55
C GLU A 67 18.64 9.05 -5.01
N ALA A 68 18.38 10.28 -4.56
CA ALA A 68 19.14 11.46 -4.95
C ALA A 68 19.66 12.23 -3.74
N TYR A 69 20.90 12.71 -3.80
CA TYR A 69 21.46 13.66 -2.85
C TYR A 69 21.44 15.05 -3.46
N LEU A 70 20.90 16.03 -2.74
CA LEU A 70 20.78 17.41 -3.20
C LEU A 70 21.94 18.28 -2.70
N LYS A 71 22.35 19.23 -3.55
CA LYS A 71 23.30 20.31 -3.27
C LYS A 71 22.69 21.38 -2.36
N GLU A 72 22.18 20.96 -1.21
CA GLU A 72 21.64 21.82 -0.15
C GLU A 72 22.54 21.72 1.08
N ASN A 73 22.51 22.72 1.97
CA ASN A 73 23.19 22.67 3.26
C ASN A 73 22.15 22.87 4.38
N PRO A 74 21.86 21.86 5.22
CA PRO A 74 22.46 20.52 5.23
C PRO A 74 22.10 19.70 3.98
N LYS A 75 22.97 18.75 3.62
CA LYS A 75 22.72 17.82 2.50
C LYS A 75 21.41 17.07 2.75
N ARG A 76 20.54 17.05 1.74
CA ARG A 76 19.25 16.36 1.81
C ARG A 76 19.25 15.16 0.88
N GLN A 77 18.92 14.00 1.43
CA GLN A 77 18.65 12.80 0.65
C GLN A 77 17.15 12.72 0.33
N VAL A 78 16.83 12.36 -0.90
CA VAL A 78 15.47 12.08 -1.38
C VAL A 78 15.44 10.64 -1.88
N LYS A 79 14.62 9.81 -1.26
CA LYS A 79 14.32 8.45 -1.73
C LYS A 79 12.85 8.36 -2.08
N GLN A 80 12.54 8.06 -3.33
CA GLN A 80 11.16 8.01 -3.81
C GLN A 80 10.95 6.89 -4.83
N ARG A 81 9.81 6.20 -4.73
CA ARG A 81 9.33 5.31 -5.78
C ARG A 81 8.33 6.01 -6.68
N MET A 82 8.44 5.77 -7.98
CA MET A 82 7.56 6.33 -9.00
C MET A 82 7.22 5.29 -10.06
N VAL A 83 6.06 5.45 -10.67
CA VAL A 83 5.63 4.61 -11.80
C VAL A 83 6.02 5.28 -13.10
N TRP A 84 6.66 4.52 -13.97
CA TRP A 84 6.86 4.87 -15.37
C TRP A 84 6.23 3.81 -16.27
N PHE A 85 5.82 4.21 -17.46
CA PHE A 85 5.33 3.28 -18.46
C PHE A 85 6.25 3.32 -19.66
N SER A 86 6.57 2.14 -20.20
CA SER A 86 7.39 2.05 -21.40
C SER A 86 7.02 0.84 -22.25
N ASN A 87 7.19 1.00 -23.56
CA ASN A 87 7.17 -0.10 -24.54
C ASN A 87 8.58 -0.45 -25.06
N GLY A 88 9.63 0.05 -24.40
CA GLY A 88 11.04 -0.12 -24.77
C GLY A 88 11.57 0.90 -25.79
N GLN A 89 10.69 1.64 -26.46
CA GLN A 89 11.04 2.73 -27.38
C GLN A 89 10.67 4.09 -26.82
N MET A 90 9.46 4.20 -26.27
CA MET A 90 8.89 5.41 -25.67
C MET A 90 8.67 5.19 -24.18
N ILE A 91 8.76 6.27 -23.40
CA ILE A 91 8.52 6.27 -21.97
C ILE A 91 7.61 7.44 -21.58
N THR A 92 6.70 7.22 -20.65
CA THR A 92 5.78 8.25 -20.12
C THR A 92 5.53 8.04 -18.64
N LYS A 93 5.13 9.10 -17.93
CA LYS A 93 4.69 9.04 -16.52
C LYS A 93 3.20 8.72 -16.40
N GLU A 94 2.44 9.01 -17.44
CA GLU A 94 0.98 8.99 -17.39
C GLU A 94 0.43 8.18 -18.55
N LEU A 95 -0.51 7.30 -18.21
CA LEU A 95 -1.38 6.59 -19.12
C LEU A 95 -2.78 6.60 -18.49
N THR A 96 -3.74 7.13 -19.23
CA THR A 96 -5.14 7.21 -18.80
C THR A 96 -5.99 6.45 -19.80
N ASP A 97 -6.81 5.54 -19.29
CA ASP A 97 -7.80 4.83 -20.07
C ASP A 97 -8.94 5.79 -20.45
N MET A 98 -9.18 5.98 -21.75
CA MET A 98 -10.12 6.99 -22.24
C MET A 98 -11.58 6.61 -21.97
N ASP A 99 -11.90 5.32 -21.91
CA ASP A 99 -13.27 4.83 -21.71
C ASP A 99 -13.72 4.99 -20.25
N SER A 100 -12.81 4.71 -19.31
CA SER A 100 -13.09 4.77 -17.87
C SER A 100 -12.60 6.06 -17.19
N GLY A 101 -11.76 6.84 -17.86
CA GLY A 101 -11.08 8.02 -17.30
C GLY A 101 -10.04 7.68 -16.21
N ARG A 102 -9.70 6.40 -16.02
CA ARG A 102 -8.83 5.96 -14.92
C ARG A 102 -7.36 5.98 -15.33
N SER A 103 -6.53 6.51 -14.44
CA SER A 103 -5.07 6.41 -14.59
C SER A 103 -4.60 4.98 -14.34
N LEU A 104 -3.75 4.47 -15.24
CA LEU A 104 -3.11 3.15 -15.07
C LEU A 104 -2.04 3.17 -13.96
N VAL A 105 -1.62 4.34 -13.47
CA VAL A 105 -0.67 4.47 -12.36
C VAL A 105 -1.21 3.79 -11.10
N GLU A 106 -2.53 3.80 -10.92
CA GLU A 106 -3.19 3.18 -9.77
C GLU A 106 -3.09 1.64 -9.78
N LYS A 107 -2.90 1.03 -10.95
CA LYS A 107 -2.80 -0.43 -11.13
C LYS A 107 -1.39 -0.97 -10.94
N VAL A 108 -0.38 -0.12 -11.09
CA VAL A 108 1.02 -0.50 -10.93
C VAL A 108 1.42 -0.30 -9.49
N LYS A 109 1.34 -1.36 -8.69
CA LYS A 109 1.74 -1.39 -7.28
C LYS A 109 2.70 -2.55 -7.01
N PRO A 110 3.65 -2.38 -6.07
CA PRO A 110 4.49 -3.49 -5.65
C PRO A 110 3.66 -4.63 -5.09
N LYS A 111 4.15 -5.86 -5.22
CA LYS A 111 3.53 -7.00 -4.54
C LYS A 111 3.60 -6.84 -3.04
N PHE A 112 2.58 -7.37 -2.36
CA PHE A 112 2.57 -7.45 -0.91
C PHE A 112 3.39 -8.67 -0.47
N GLU A 113 4.64 -8.41 -0.08
CA GLU A 113 5.61 -9.43 0.31
C GLU A 113 5.29 -10.08 1.67
N SER A 114 5.84 -11.27 1.90
CA SER A 114 5.63 -12.04 3.13
C SER A 114 6.02 -11.27 4.40
N ARG A 115 7.10 -10.47 4.34
CA ARG A 115 7.61 -9.64 5.44
C ARG A 115 6.62 -8.57 5.93
N PHE A 116 5.63 -8.21 5.12
CA PHE A 116 4.63 -7.22 5.50
C PHE A 116 3.49 -7.82 6.32
N TYR A 117 3.26 -9.15 6.29
CA TYR A 117 2.24 -9.82 7.10
C TYR A 117 2.67 -9.96 8.57
N LYS A 118 2.70 -8.84 9.29
CA LYS A 118 3.11 -8.76 10.69
C LYS A 118 2.03 -9.26 11.63
N LYS A 119 2.44 -9.85 12.75
CA LYS A 119 1.53 -10.41 13.76
C LYS A 119 0.63 -9.34 14.36
N GLU A 120 1.16 -8.14 14.55
CA GLU A 120 0.46 -7.00 15.14
C GLU A 120 -0.66 -6.48 14.25
N ASN A 121 -0.58 -6.71 12.94
CA ASN A 121 -1.60 -6.30 11.97
C ASN A 121 -2.68 -7.37 11.77
N LEU A 122 -2.51 -8.60 12.27
CA LEU A 122 -3.48 -9.69 12.12
C LEU A 122 -4.68 -9.44 13.04
N ILE A 123 -5.81 -9.02 12.46
CA ILE A 123 -7.04 -8.70 13.20
C ILE A 123 -8.02 -9.86 13.27
N TYR A 124 -7.87 -10.86 12.39
CA TYR A 124 -8.76 -12.01 12.34
C TYR A 124 -8.14 -13.21 11.58
N GLY A 125 -8.53 -14.42 12.00
CA GLY A 125 -8.17 -15.67 11.35
C GLY A 125 -6.82 -16.22 11.79
N ASP A 126 -6.44 -17.37 11.24
CA ASP A 126 -5.13 -17.99 11.49
C ASP A 126 -4.08 -17.38 10.56
N ALA A 127 -2.90 -17.01 11.07
CA ALA A 127 -1.78 -16.51 10.25
C ALA A 127 -1.32 -17.50 9.16
N ASN A 128 -1.64 -18.79 9.32
CA ASN A 128 -1.37 -19.88 8.39
C ASN A 128 -2.56 -20.19 7.46
N SER A 129 -3.63 -19.40 7.51
CA SER A 129 -4.77 -19.56 6.61
C SER A 129 -4.32 -19.52 5.15
N LYS A 130 -5.02 -20.29 4.33
CA LYS A 130 -4.72 -20.44 2.90
C LYS A 130 -4.68 -19.10 2.16
N HIS A 131 -5.61 -18.20 2.49
CA HIS A 131 -5.69 -16.88 1.87
C HIS A 131 -5.35 -15.78 2.86
N LYS A 132 -4.45 -14.88 2.43
CA LYS A 132 -4.05 -13.71 3.21
C LYS A 132 -4.59 -12.46 2.55
N VAL A 133 -5.27 -11.62 3.32
CA VAL A 133 -5.85 -10.37 2.85
C VAL A 133 -5.28 -9.22 3.66
N ALA A 134 -4.66 -8.25 2.99
CA ALA A 134 -4.19 -7.02 3.61
C ALA A 134 -5.11 -5.85 3.21
N LEU A 135 -5.57 -5.09 4.21
CA LEU A 135 -6.48 -3.97 4.06
C LEU A 135 -5.80 -2.68 4.55
N PHE A 136 -5.56 -1.74 3.65
CA PHE A 136 -5.14 -0.37 3.99
C PHE A 136 -6.36 0.52 4.03
N SER A 137 -6.60 1.16 5.18
CA SER A 137 -7.84 1.88 5.36
C SER A 137 -7.79 3.03 6.36
N ASP A 138 -8.65 4.01 6.08
CA ASP A 138 -8.91 5.19 6.90
C ASP A 138 -10.33 5.07 7.51
N PRO A 139 -10.48 5.03 8.84
CA PRO A 139 -11.79 4.89 9.50
C PRO A 139 -12.78 6.03 9.23
N LEU A 140 -12.31 7.21 8.78
CA LEU A 140 -13.15 8.36 8.46
C LEU A 140 -13.43 8.50 6.96
N CYS A 141 -12.76 7.73 6.10
CA CYS A 141 -13.03 7.73 4.66
C CYS A 141 -14.40 7.11 4.35
N PRO A 142 -15.30 7.81 3.63
CA PRO A 142 -16.62 7.29 3.29
C PRO A 142 -16.60 5.96 2.52
N PHE A 143 -15.66 5.81 1.57
CA PHE A 143 -15.49 4.57 0.82
C PHE A 143 -15.04 3.41 1.72
N CYS A 144 -14.19 3.70 2.71
CA CYS A 144 -13.76 2.70 3.68
C CYS A 144 -14.92 2.28 4.59
N LYS A 145 -15.70 3.24 5.11
CA LYS A 145 -16.92 2.97 5.90
C LYS A 145 -17.92 2.09 5.16
N GLY A 146 -18.12 2.32 3.86
CA GLY A 146 -19.04 1.53 3.04
C GLY A 146 -18.56 0.12 2.69
N PHE A 147 -17.24 -0.15 2.74
CA PHE A 147 -16.66 -1.41 2.27
C PHE A 147 -16.05 -2.27 3.38
N VAL A 148 -15.16 -1.70 4.18
CA VAL A 148 -14.24 -2.46 5.04
C VAL A 148 -14.95 -3.27 6.14
N PRO A 149 -15.92 -2.70 6.89
CA PRO A 149 -16.64 -3.48 7.90
C PRO A 149 -17.35 -4.71 7.33
N GLY A 150 -17.95 -4.56 6.14
CA GLY A 150 -18.61 -5.67 5.45
C GLY A 150 -17.63 -6.74 4.99
N ALA A 151 -16.49 -6.34 4.42
CA ALA A 151 -15.45 -7.28 3.98
C ALA A 151 -14.85 -8.08 5.15
N ILE A 152 -14.55 -7.41 6.27
CA ILE A 152 -14.08 -8.07 7.48
C ILE A 152 -15.14 -9.03 7.99
N LYS A 153 -16.41 -8.62 8.11
CA LYS A 153 -17.52 -9.48 8.57
C LYS A 153 -17.74 -10.70 7.67
N ASP A 154 -17.56 -10.55 6.35
CA ASP A 154 -17.70 -11.65 5.40
C ASP A 154 -16.55 -12.66 5.56
N MET A 155 -15.30 -12.21 5.62
CA MET A 155 -14.14 -13.08 5.85
C MET A 155 -14.19 -13.72 7.24
N LYS A 156 -14.79 -13.02 8.21
CA LYS A 156 -15.06 -13.53 9.57
C LYS A 156 -15.98 -14.76 9.65
N LYS A 157 -16.63 -15.13 8.56
CA LYS A 157 -17.45 -16.36 8.52
C LYS A 157 -16.59 -17.62 8.36
N ASP A 158 -15.34 -17.50 7.91
CA ASP A 158 -14.44 -18.63 7.65
C ASP A 158 -13.00 -18.35 8.16
N PRO A 159 -12.74 -18.55 9.48
CA PRO A 159 -11.45 -18.25 10.10
C PRO A 159 -10.28 -19.11 9.63
N LYS A 160 -10.56 -20.29 9.07
CA LYS A 160 -9.53 -21.21 8.56
C LYS A 160 -9.11 -20.86 7.14
N LYS A 161 -9.99 -20.18 6.40
CA LYS A 161 -9.75 -19.77 5.03
C LYS A 161 -8.99 -18.46 4.92
N PHE A 162 -9.26 -17.50 5.80
CA PHE A 162 -8.73 -16.14 5.69
C PHE A 162 -7.90 -15.71 6.90
N ALA A 163 -6.70 -15.20 6.64
CA ALA A 163 -5.94 -14.36 7.55
C ALA A 163 -6.15 -12.90 7.12
N VAL A 164 -6.74 -12.07 7.98
CA VAL A 164 -7.05 -10.67 7.65
C VAL A 164 -6.11 -9.75 8.41
N TYR A 165 -5.30 -9.02 7.65
CA TYR A 165 -4.35 -8.03 8.13
C TYR A 165 -4.88 -6.63 7.85
N TYR A 166 -4.81 -5.76 8.85
CA TYR A 166 -5.28 -4.38 8.76
C TYR A 166 -4.11 -3.41 8.97
N TYR A 167 -4.03 -2.40 8.10
CA TYR A 167 -3.00 -1.36 8.13
C TYR A 167 -3.67 0.01 8.22
N HIS A 168 -3.30 0.75 9.26
CA HIS A 168 -3.78 2.11 9.47
C HIS A 168 -3.19 3.07 8.44
N MET A 169 -4.05 3.68 7.62
CA MET A 169 -3.63 4.64 6.61
C MET A 169 -4.54 5.89 6.62
N PRO A 170 -4.50 6.71 7.69
CA PRO A 170 -5.29 7.94 7.76
C PRO A 170 -4.86 8.93 6.67
N LEU A 171 -5.83 9.52 5.98
CA LEU A 171 -5.58 10.52 4.93
C LEU A 171 -5.50 11.92 5.56
N GLU A 172 -4.42 12.20 6.29
CA GLU A 172 -4.26 13.38 7.16
C GLU A 172 -4.72 14.72 6.55
N ARG A 173 -4.41 14.96 5.27
CA ARG A 173 -4.78 16.22 4.58
C ARG A 173 -6.29 16.46 4.52
N ILE A 174 -7.09 15.39 4.43
CA ILE A 174 -8.55 15.46 4.29
C ILE A 174 -9.30 14.96 5.54
N HIS A 175 -8.71 14.03 6.30
CA HIS A 175 -9.25 13.46 7.54
C HIS A 175 -8.23 13.55 8.70
N PRO A 176 -7.83 14.75 9.15
CA PRO A 176 -6.85 14.91 10.22
C PRO A 176 -7.26 14.21 11.53
N ALA A 177 -8.56 14.16 11.85
CA ALA A 177 -9.05 13.44 13.03
C ALA A 177 -8.69 11.94 12.99
N SER A 178 -8.57 11.36 11.78
CA SER A 178 -8.21 9.94 11.64
C SER A 178 -6.81 9.64 12.13
N VAL A 179 -5.87 10.61 12.11
CA VAL A 179 -4.52 10.42 12.66
C VAL A 179 -4.57 10.08 14.15
N HIS A 180 -5.50 10.71 14.88
CA HIS A 180 -5.69 10.42 16.31
C HIS A 180 -6.47 9.11 16.52
N ILE A 181 -7.50 8.84 15.71
CA ILE A 181 -8.28 7.59 15.81
C ILE A 181 -7.41 6.35 15.59
N VAL A 182 -6.48 6.36 14.62
CA VAL A 182 -5.63 5.19 14.39
C VAL A 182 -4.63 4.97 15.53
N LYS A 183 -4.13 6.04 16.16
CA LYS A 183 -3.31 5.92 17.38
C LYS A 183 -4.12 5.34 18.55
N MET A 184 -5.39 5.74 18.69
CA MET A 184 -6.30 5.16 19.68
C MET A 184 -6.60 3.69 19.40
N ALA A 185 -6.79 3.33 18.13
CA ALA A 185 -7.01 1.95 17.72
C ALA A 185 -5.81 1.07 18.09
N ALA A 186 -4.61 1.47 17.67
CA ALA A 186 -3.37 0.80 18.04
C ALA A 186 -3.18 0.69 19.57
N ALA A 187 -3.47 1.76 20.32
CA ALA A 187 -3.39 1.74 21.77
C ALA A 187 -4.39 0.76 22.41
N ALA A 188 -5.62 0.70 21.91
CA ALA A 188 -6.64 -0.23 22.39
C ALA A 188 -6.30 -1.69 22.03
N GLU A 189 -5.79 -1.94 20.83
CA GLU A 189 -5.35 -3.26 20.36
C GLU A 189 -4.17 -3.79 21.19
N LEU A 190 -3.17 -2.93 21.47
CA LEU A 190 -2.05 -3.25 22.37
C LEU A 190 -2.50 -3.54 23.81
N LYS A 191 -3.63 -2.98 24.24
CA LYS A 191 -4.28 -3.28 25.53
C LYS A 191 -5.22 -4.51 25.47
N GLY A 192 -5.28 -5.20 24.33
CA GLY A 192 -6.06 -6.43 24.16
C GLY A 192 -7.55 -6.23 23.92
N VAL A 193 -8.00 -5.00 23.64
CA VAL A 193 -9.40 -4.70 23.36
C VAL A 193 -9.82 -5.40 22.06
N LYS A 194 -10.94 -6.12 22.10
CA LYS A 194 -11.44 -6.89 20.96
C LYS A 194 -12.27 -6.02 20.01
N ASP A 195 -12.17 -6.36 18.72
CA ASP A 195 -12.94 -5.76 17.62
C ASP A 195 -12.79 -4.25 17.45
N VAL A 196 -11.68 -3.68 17.94
CA VAL A 196 -11.36 -2.24 17.82
C VAL A 196 -11.48 -1.77 16.39
N THR A 197 -10.89 -2.51 15.45
CA THR A 197 -10.91 -2.18 14.02
C THR A 197 -12.32 -2.07 13.44
N LEU A 198 -13.28 -2.88 13.90
CA LEU A 198 -14.67 -2.79 13.45
C LEU A 198 -15.39 -1.63 14.13
N LYS A 199 -15.25 -1.52 15.46
CA LYS A 199 -15.94 -0.50 16.26
C LYS A 199 -15.53 0.92 15.88
N MET A 200 -14.27 1.14 15.47
CA MET A 200 -13.82 2.48 15.09
C MET A 200 -14.52 3.05 13.84
N TYR A 201 -15.11 2.21 12.98
CA TYR A 201 -15.89 2.70 11.83
C TYR A 201 -17.24 3.32 12.24
N ASP A 202 -17.73 3.00 13.45
CA ASP A 202 -18.96 3.55 14.00
C ASP A 202 -18.75 4.90 14.69
N ILE A 203 -17.50 5.39 14.75
CA ILE A 203 -17.18 6.70 15.32
C ILE A 203 -17.84 7.81 14.49
N LYS A 204 -18.68 8.59 15.17
CA LYS A 204 -19.35 9.77 14.64
C LYS A 204 -18.59 11.02 15.07
N ILE A 205 -17.65 11.45 14.24
CA ILE A 205 -16.88 12.67 14.43
C ILE A 205 -16.69 13.37 13.08
N ASN A 206 -16.57 14.70 13.11
CA ASN A 206 -16.18 15.45 11.92
C ASN A 206 -14.75 15.02 11.50
N PRO A 207 -14.51 14.59 10.25
CA PRO A 207 -13.17 14.23 9.79
C PRO A 207 -12.13 15.34 9.92
N ARG A 208 -12.57 16.60 9.95
CA ARG A 208 -11.75 17.80 10.12
C ARG A 208 -11.57 18.23 11.58
N GLU A 209 -12.13 17.51 12.55
CA GLU A 209 -11.93 17.81 13.98
C GLU A 209 -10.44 17.77 14.33
N LYS A 210 -10.00 18.71 15.16
CA LYS A 210 -8.61 18.87 15.61
C LYS A 210 -8.47 18.78 17.13
N ASP A 211 -9.56 18.93 17.87
CA ASP A 211 -9.56 18.77 19.32
C ASP A 211 -9.41 17.29 19.69
N VAL A 212 -8.21 16.93 20.14
CA VAL A 212 -7.86 15.57 20.52
C VAL A 212 -8.75 15.02 21.63
N ASN A 213 -9.23 15.87 22.55
CA ASN A 213 -10.08 15.41 23.65
C ASN A 213 -11.47 15.01 23.16
N LYS A 214 -12.05 15.77 22.22
CA LYS A 214 -13.33 15.41 21.57
C LYS A 214 -13.21 14.11 20.78
N ILE A 215 -12.10 13.93 20.06
CA ILE A 215 -11.85 12.71 19.29
C ILE A 215 -11.69 11.51 20.24
N LEU A 216 -10.96 11.69 21.35
CA LEU A 216 -10.80 10.67 22.40
C LEU A 216 -12.14 10.27 23.00
N GLU A 217 -12.99 11.23 23.36
CA GLU A 217 -14.32 10.97 23.91
C GLU A 217 -15.17 10.14 22.93
N ALA A 218 -15.23 10.55 21.67
CA ALA A 218 -15.98 9.85 20.63
C ALA A 218 -15.46 8.42 20.41
N PHE A 219 -14.14 8.23 20.38
CA PHE A 219 -13.51 6.92 20.25
C PHE A 219 -13.80 6.04 21.46
N ASN A 220 -13.55 6.55 22.67
CA ASN A 220 -13.74 5.82 23.92
C ASN A 220 -15.19 5.34 24.07
N LYS A 221 -16.15 6.19 23.72
CA LYS A 221 -17.58 5.85 23.70
C LYS A 221 -17.90 4.76 22.69
N ALA A 222 -17.37 4.85 21.47
CA ALA A 222 -17.66 3.87 20.41
C ALA A 222 -16.99 2.50 20.67
N VAL A 223 -15.78 2.49 21.19
CA VAL A 223 -14.97 1.28 21.34
C VAL A 223 -15.15 0.62 22.71
N GLY A 224 -15.57 1.39 23.72
CA GLY A 224 -15.70 0.95 25.10
C GLY A 224 -14.37 0.98 25.84
N THR A 225 -13.62 2.09 25.71
CA THR A 225 -12.29 2.27 26.31
C THR A 225 -12.23 3.54 27.18
N THR A 226 -11.16 3.67 27.96
CA THR A 226 -10.87 4.87 28.76
C THR A 226 -9.46 5.37 28.44
N LEU A 227 -9.13 5.48 27.15
CA LEU A 227 -7.83 5.96 26.70
C LEU A 227 -7.66 7.44 27.00
N THR A 228 -6.42 7.81 27.29
CA THR A 228 -5.97 9.18 27.51
C THR A 228 -4.99 9.61 26.41
N GLN A 229 -4.66 10.91 26.36
CA GLN A 229 -3.61 11.39 25.45
C GLN A 229 -2.24 10.74 25.71
N LYS A 230 -1.95 10.32 26.95
CA LYS A 230 -0.71 9.62 27.28
C LYS A 230 -0.65 8.24 26.63
N ASP A 231 -1.76 7.52 26.62
CA ASP A 231 -1.83 6.16 26.08
C ASP A 231 -1.52 6.12 24.58
N ILE A 232 -2.01 7.12 23.83
CA ILE A 232 -1.90 7.16 22.36
C ILE A 232 -0.56 7.71 21.84
N ASN A 233 0.30 8.21 22.75
CA ASN A 233 1.61 8.80 22.42
C ASN A 233 2.76 7.96 22.98
N THR A 234 2.51 6.73 23.41
CA THR A 234 3.58 5.82 23.84
C THR A 234 4.46 5.41 22.65
N PRO A 235 5.76 5.12 22.87
CA PRO A 235 6.65 4.68 21.79
C PRO A 235 6.12 3.48 21.00
N LYS A 236 5.47 2.52 21.67
CA LYS A 236 4.88 1.33 21.03
C LYS A 236 3.73 1.67 20.08
N VAL A 237 2.85 2.59 20.48
CA VAL A 237 1.73 3.05 19.62
C VAL A 237 2.26 3.77 18.39
N LEU A 238 3.20 4.70 18.60
CA LEU A 238 3.81 5.45 17.50
C LEU A 238 4.56 4.53 16.55
N GLN A 239 5.31 3.55 17.07
CA GLN A 239 6.02 2.56 16.26
C GLN A 239 5.06 1.70 15.42
N HIS A 240 3.94 1.26 15.98
CA HIS A 240 2.95 0.47 15.26
C HIS A 240 2.34 1.26 14.09
N VAL A 241 1.85 2.48 14.38
CA VAL A 241 1.24 3.35 13.36
C VAL A 241 2.27 3.75 12.30
N ASN A 242 3.50 4.11 12.68
CA ASN A 242 4.56 4.44 11.72
C ASN A 242 4.94 3.24 10.85
N SER A 243 5.00 2.04 11.43
CA SER A 243 5.23 0.81 10.66
C SER A 243 4.17 0.61 9.57
N ASP A 244 2.90 0.87 9.86
CA ASP A 244 1.82 0.77 8.87
C ASP A 244 1.98 1.79 7.74
N PHE A 245 2.34 3.03 8.09
CA PHE A 245 2.63 4.08 7.10
C PHE A 245 3.84 3.74 6.23
N ASP A 246 4.92 3.23 6.82
CA ASP A 246 6.12 2.84 6.10
C ASP A 246 5.82 1.75 5.08
N ILE A 247 5.01 0.75 5.47
CA ILE A 247 4.54 -0.30 4.56
C ILE A 247 3.64 0.28 3.47
N ALA A 248 2.70 1.17 3.82
CA ALA A 248 1.83 1.82 2.84
C ALA A 248 2.64 2.64 1.81
N ASN A 249 3.67 3.37 2.27
CA ASN A 249 4.60 4.11 1.42
C ASN A 249 5.45 3.17 0.54
N GLU A 250 5.98 2.08 1.11
CA GLU A 250 6.76 1.10 0.37
C GLU A 250 5.93 0.45 -0.75
N LEU A 251 4.64 0.19 -0.49
CA LEU A 251 3.66 -0.33 -1.44
C LEU A 251 3.00 0.76 -2.31
N MET A 252 3.45 2.01 -2.20
CA MET A 252 2.94 3.15 -2.97
C MET A 252 1.41 3.29 -2.89
N VAL A 253 0.82 2.98 -1.73
CA VAL A 253 -0.62 3.12 -1.49
C VAL A 253 -0.93 4.61 -1.46
N ALA A 254 -1.76 5.08 -2.41
CA ALA A 254 -2.09 6.49 -2.57
C ALA A 254 -3.52 6.83 -2.13
N GLY A 255 -4.32 5.83 -1.77
CA GLY A 255 -5.72 6.01 -1.39
C GLY A 255 -6.29 4.80 -0.67
N THR A 256 -7.45 5.01 -0.04
CA THR A 256 -8.14 4.00 0.76
C THR A 256 -9.60 3.84 0.31
N PRO A 257 -10.17 2.61 0.38
CA PRO A 257 -9.52 1.38 0.79
C PRO A 257 -8.63 0.81 -0.33
N THR A 258 -7.45 0.30 0.04
CA THR A 258 -6.60 -0.52 -0.84
C THR A 258 -6.52 -1.93 -0.29
N VAL A 259 -6.67 -2.93 -1.18
CA VAL A 259 -6.81 -4.34 -0.81
C VAL A 259 -5.76 -5.15 -1.56
N TYR A 260 -5.06 -6.01 -0.84
CA TYR A 260 -4.25 -7.08 -1.42
C TYR A 260 -4.83 -8.43 -1.03
N VAL A 261 -4.86 -9.37 -1.98
CA VAL A 261 -5.23 -10.77 -1.76
C VAL A 261 -4.08 -11.63 -2.25
N ASP A 262 -3.56 -12.48 -1.38
CA ASP A 262 -2.45 -13.40 -1.67
C ASP A 262 -1.24 -12.71 -2.32
N GLY A 263 -0.86 -11.56 -1.76
CA GLY A 263 0.30 -10.80 -2.21
C GLY A 263 0.07 -9.90 -3.42
N LYS A 264 -1.14 -9.89 -4.00
CA LYS A 264 -1.45 -9.13 -5.23
C LYS A 264 -2.51 -8.08 -4.98
N LEU A 265 -2.36 -6.91 -5.61
CA LEU A 265 -3.36 -5.86 -5.59
C LEU A 265 -4.70 -6.39 -6.12
N ASP A 266 -5.77 -6.14 -5.39
CA ASP A 266 -7.14 -6.45 -5.81
C ASP A 266 -7.87 -5.14 -6.16
N GLU A 267 -7.81 -4.78 -7.44
CA GLU A 267 -8.46 -3.58 -7.97
C GLU A 267 -9.98 -3.58 -7.72
N THR A 268 -10.60 -4.77 -7.70
CA THR A 268 -12.04 -4.93 -7.49
C THR A 268 -12.44 -4.80 -6.02
N LYS A 269 -11.47 -4.96 -5.10
CA LYS A 269 -11.65 -5.04 -3.65
C LYS A 269 -12.53 -6.22 -3.20
N LYS A 270 -12.94 -7.09 -4.13
CA LYS A 270 -13.86 -8.23 -3.94
C LYS A 270 -13.23 -9.56 -4.37
N GLY A 271 -11.94 -9.59 -4.69
CA GLY A 271 -11.17 -10.78 -5.03
C GLY A 271 -11.25 -11.85 -3.95
N TYR A 272 -11.32 -11.46 -2.66
CA TYR A 272 -11.52 -12.39 -1.55
C TYR A 272 -12.83 -13.20 -1.65
N LYS A 273 -13.84 -12.72 -2.40
CA LYS A 273 -15.08 -13.47 -2.64
C LYS A 273 -14.92 -14.57 -3.70
N LYS A 274 -13.87 -14.50 -4.51
CA LYS A 274 -13.63 -15.40 -5.66
C LYS A 274 -12.63 -16.51 -5.36
N VAL A 275 -11.86 -16.39 -4.28
CA VAL A 275 -10.88 -17.41 -3.89
C VAL A 275 -11.59 -18.64 -3.33
N LYS A 276 -11.10 -19.82 -3.71
CA LYS A 276 -11.68 -21.12 -3.33
C LYS A 276 -11.00 -21.69 -2.10
#